data_AF-A0A2H1IK45-F1
#
_entry.id   AF-A0A2H1IK45-F1
#
_cell.length_a   1.000
_cell.length_b   1.000
_cell.length_c   1.000
_cell.angle_alpha   90.00
_cell.angle_beta   90.00
_cell.angle_gamma   90.00
#
_symmetry.space_group_name_H-M   'P 1'
#
loop_
_entity.id
_entity.type
_entity.pdbx_description
1 polymer ?
#
loop_
_entity_poly.entity_id
_entity_poly.type
_entity_poly.pdbx_seq_one_letter_code
_entity_poly.pdbx_strand_id
1 'polypeptide(L)' 'METAQTEAVIVEHEGNRAAVIVSAAEYDRLLASAEEIDDIEAFDAARDEAGPNISWGQVRLDLAWM' A
#
# COMPACT_ATOMS: atom_id res chain seq x y z
N MET A 1 -4.16 -26.47 -7.87
CA MET A 1 -4.73 -25.19 -7.40
C MET A 1 -5.04 -24.34 -8.62
N GLU A 2 -6.06 -24.73 -9.38
CA GLU A 2 -6.46 -24.04 -10.61
C GLU A 2 -7.44 -22.90 -10.29
N THR A 3 -8.35 -23.13 -9.35
CA THR A 3 -9.37 -22.17 -8.89
C THR A 3 -8.78 -20.86 -8.35
N ALA A 4 -7.69 -20.95 -7.56
CA ALA A 4 -7.02 -19.78 -6.98
C ALA A 4 -6.44 -18.80 -8.02
N GLN A 5 -6.29 -19.23 -9.28
CA GLN A 5 -5.79 -18.39 -10.37
C GLN A 5 -6.83 -17.35 -10.80
N THR A 6 -8.13 -17.65 -10.63
CA THR A 6 -9.24 -16.83 -11.12
C THR A 6 -10.13 -16.27 -10.01
N GLU A 7 -10.13 -16.91 -8.83
CA GLU A 7 -10.94 -16.48 -7.69
C GLU A 7 -10.25 -16.79 -6.36
N ALA A 8 -10.62 -16.06 -5.31
CA ALA A 8 -10.06 -16.30 -3.97
C ALA A 8 -10.61 -17.61 -3.38
N VAL A 9 -9.72 -18.43 -2.83
CA VAL A 9 -10.06 -19.71 -2.18
C VAL A 9 -9.84 -19.58 -0.69
N ILE A 10 -10.86 -19.89 0.11
CA ILE A 10 -10.77 -19.91 1.56
C ILE A 10 -10.33 -21.30 2.02
N VAL A 11 -9.30 -21.35 2.87
CA VAL A 11 -8.83 -22.56 3.53
C VAL A 11 -9.33 -22.57 4.96
N GLU A 12 -9.97 -23.67 5.35
CA GLU A 12 -10.49 -23.87 6.70
C GLU A 12 -9.66 -24.90 7.47
N HIS A 13 -9.52 -24.70 8.77
CA HIS A 13 -8.96 -25.66 9.73
C HIS A 13 -9.92 -25.79 10.91
N GLU A 14 -10.40 -27.01 11.15
CA GLU A 14 -11.40 -27.31 12.20
C GLU A 14 -12.67 -26.41 12.13
N GLY A 15 -13.10 -26.08 10.91
CA GLY A 15 -14.27 -25.22 10.67
C GLY A 15 -14.00 -23.72 10.83
N ASN A 16 -12.76 -23.31 11.10
CA ASN A 16 -12.36 -21.91 11.18
C ASN A 16 -11.62 -21.50 9.92
N ARG A 17 -11.87 -20.28 9.41
CA ARG A 17 -11.09 -19.71 8.30
C ARG A 17 -9.64 -19.52 8.74
N ALA A 18 -8.74 -20.30 8.15
CA ALA A 18 -7.33 -20.33 8.48
C ALA A 18 -6.48 -19.51 7.49
N ALA A 19 -6.87 -19.47 6.21
CA ALA A 19 -6.19 -18.67 5.20
C ALA A 19 -7.11 -18.32 4.02
N VAL A 20 -6.67 -17.36 3.22
CA VAL A 20 -7.22 -17.08 1.89
C VAL A 20 -6.08 -17.16 0.89
N ILE A 21 -6.29 -17.93 -0.18
CA ILE A 21 -5.34 -18.07 -1.28
C ILE A 21 -5.89 -17.31 -2.47
N VAL A 22 -5.07 -16.44 -3.03
CA VAL A 22 -5.35 -15.67 -4.25
C VAL A 22 -4.24 -15.89 -5.27
N SER A 23 -4.44 -15.44 -6.51
CA SER A 23 -3.37 -15.44 -7.51
C SER A 23 -2.29 -14.42 -7.12
N ALA A 24 -1.06 -14.61 -7.59
CA ALA A 24 0.03 -13.67 -7.31
C ALA A 24 -0.29 -12.25 -7.82
N ALA A 25 -0.85 -12.14 -9.03
CA ALA A 25 -1.27 -10.85 -9.58
C ALA A 25 -2.39 -10.19 -8.76
N GLU A 26 -3.30 -10.99 -8.19
CA GLU A 26 -4.33 -10.48 -7.30
C GLU A 26 -3.70 -9.95 -6.01
N TYR A 27 -2.77 -10.70 -5.41
CA TYR A 27 -2.02 -10.24 -4.22
C TYR A 27 -1.27 -8.92 -4.49
N ASP A 28 -0.51 -8.84 -5.59
CA ASP A 28 0.30 -7.65 -5.92
C ASP A 28 -0.58 -6.39 -6.09
N ARG A 29 -1.73 -6.52 -6.77
CA ARG A 29 -2.67 -5.40 -6.92
C ARG A 29 -3.33 -5.01 -5.59
N LEU A 30 -3.64 -5.97 -4.71
CA LEU A 30 -4.18 -5.65 -3.38
C LEU A 30 -3.13 -4.91 -2.52
N LEU A 31 -1.88 -5.36 -2.58
CA LEU A 31 -0.76 -4.71 -1.88
C LEU A 31 -0.57 -3.27 -2.38
N ALA A 32 -0.48 -3.08 -3.70
CA ALA A 32 -0.34 -1.75 -4.29
C ALA A 32 -1.53 -0.83 -3.97
N SER A 33 -2.74 -1.37 -3.88
CA SER A 33 -3.93 -0.60 -3.50
C SER A 33 -3.88 -0.16 -2.03
N ALA A 34 -3.32 -0.98 -1.15
CA ALA A 34 -3.14 -0.63 0.26
C ALA A 34 -2.08 0.48 0.41
N GLU A 35 -0.97 0.38 -0.31
CA GLU A 35 0.08 1.42 -0.33
C GLU A 35 -0.47 2.77 -0.84
N GLU A 36 -1.28 2.78 -1.90
CA GLU A 36 -1.91 4.00 -2.40
C GLU A 36 -2.85 4.66 -1.36
N ILE A 37 -3.58 3.86 -0.58
CA ILE A 37 -4.43 4.38 0.49
C ILE A 37 -3.58 5.04 1.58
N ASP A 38 -2.51 4.37 2.01
CA ASP A 38 -1.59 4.91 3.01
C ASP A 38 -0.95 6.23 2.53
N ASP A 39 -0.58 6.32 1.25
CA ASP A 39 -0.03 7.54 0.64
C ASP A 39 -1.05 8.69 0.62
N ILE A 40 -2.32 8.41 0.32
CA ILE A 40 -3.41 9.40 0.37
C ILE A 40 -3.60 9.92 1.79
N GLU A 41 -3.63 9.02 2.79
CA GLU A 41 -3.78 9.40 4.19
C GLU A 41 -2.59 10.24 4.68
N ALA A 42 -1.37 9.87 4.30
CA ALA A 42 -0.16 10.63 4.62
C ALA A 42 -0.17 12.02 3.96
N PHE A 43 -0.66 12.13 2.72
CA PHE A 43 -0.81 13.41 2.05
C PHE A 43 -1.80 14.33 2.78
N ASP A 44 -2.97 13.82 3.15
CA ASP A 44 -3.97 14.59 3.89
C ASP A 44 -3.44 15.04 5.26
N ALA A 45 -2.76 14.15 6.00
CA ALA A 45 -2.12 14.49 7.26
C ALA A 45 -1.06 15.60 7.10
N ALA A 46 -0.21 15.52 6.06
CA ALA A 46 0.80 16.54 5.77
C ALA A 46 0.17 17.90 5.39
N ARG A 47 -0.99 17.89 4.72
CA ARG A 47 -1.74 19.12 4.44
C ARG A 47 -2.31 19.75 5.70
N ASP A 48 -2.84 18.93 6.61
CA ASP A 48 -3.44 19.39 7.86
C ASP A 48 -2.40 19.94 8.85
N GLU A 49 -1.17 19.41 8.84
CA GLU A 49 -0.05 19.92 9.64
C GLU A 49 0.28 21.40 9.30
N ALA A 50 -0.06 21.87 8.11
CA ALA A 50 0.10 23.27 7.65
C ALA A 50 1.50 23.85 7.86
N GLY A 51 2.54 23.01 7.77
CA GLY A 51 3.93 23.42 7.85
C GLY A 51 4.34 24.40 6.73
N PRO A 52 5.45 25.15 6.92
CA PRO A 52 5.94 26.04 5.88
C PRO A 52 6.41 25.25 4.65
N ASN A 53 5.90 25.62 3.47
CA ASN A 53 6.41 25.07 2.22
C ASN A 53 7.87 25.48 2.01
N ILE A 54 8.73 24.53 1.64
CA ILE A 54 10.13 24.79 1.27
C ILE A 54 10.30 24.83 -0.25
N SER A 55 11.25 25.66 -0.72
CA SER A 55 11.56 25.75 -2.16
C SER A 55 12.37 24.54 -2.63
N TRP A 56 12.36 24.26 -3.95
CA TRP A 56 13.21 23.23 -4.54
C TRP A 56 14.71 23.44 -4.25
N GLY A 57 15.16 24.70 -4.20
CA GLY A 57 16.53 25.03 -3.80
C GLY A 57 16.86 24.60 -2.37
N GLN A 58 15.88 24.73 -1.45
CA GLN A 58 16.01 24.28 -0.07
C GLN A 58 16.02 22.76 0.04
N VAL A 59 15.10 22.06 -0.67
CA VAL A 59 15.08 20.59 -0.74
C VAL A 59 16.45 20.03 -1.18
N ARG A 60 17.03 20.64 -2.22
CA ARG A 60 18.34 20.24 -2.76
C ARG A 60 19.47 20.42 -1.75
N LEU A 61 19.44 21.51 -0.98
CA LEU A 61 20.40 21.80 0.07
C LEU A 61 20.29 20.78 1.21
N ASP A 62 19.07 20.51 1.68
CA ASP A 62 18.79 19.61 2.81
C ASP A 62 19.16 18.15 2.50
N LEU A 63 18.96 17.72 1.25
CA LEU A 63 19.32 16.38 0.78
C LEU A 63 20.78 16.25 0.31
N ALA A 64 21.58 17.32 0.44
CA ALA A 64 22.98 17.38 -0.03
C ALA A 64 23.16 16.96 -1.51
N TRP A 65 22.15 17.23 -2.33
CA TRP A 65 22.10 16.78 -3.72
C TRP A 65 22.70 17.86 -4.63
N MET A 66 24.02 17.96 -4.70
CA MET A 66 24.72 19.10 -5.36
C MET A 66 24.61 19.14 -6.88
#